data_AF-A0A822FLH8-F1
#
_entry.id   AF-A0A822FLH8-F1
#
_cell.length_a   1.000
_cell.length_b   1.000
_cell.length_c   1.000
_cell.angle_alpha   90.00
_cell.angle_beta   90.00
_cell.angle_gamma   90.00
#
_symmetry.space_group_name_H-M   'P 1'
#
loop_
_entity.id
_entity.type
_entity.pdbx_description
1 polymer ?
#
loop_
_entity_poly.entity_id
_entity_poly.type
_entity_poly.pdbx_seq_one_letter_code
_entity_poly.pdbx_strand_id
1 'polypeptide(L)'
;NNFWILPDVIHEFQNKCSICPCTYNQHIAIDYILIYKIINNSSNYKENEMTNLLNQLNIASVEFAYFLINIAHSTTEDPFLQGLLRMINEEKQICIEQKTNHLNLQLVEELEKLLVNYKEQMNKIQMNQEQNILEIVCEKVKTIC
;
A
#
# COMPACT_ATOMS: atom_id res chain seq x y z
N ASN A 1 22.77 -12.92 0.77
CA ASN A 1 21.95 -12.13 -0.17
C ASN A 1 21.27 -11.04 0.62
N ASN A 2 21.77 -9.80 0.54
CA ASN A 2 21.12 -8.67 1.19
C ASN A 2 20.13 -8.09 0.17
N PHE A 3 18.85 -8.19 0.50
CA PHE A 3 17.77 -7.59 -0.27
C PHE A 3 17.65 -6.13 0.19
N TRP A 4 17.87 -5.17 -0.70
CA TRP A 4 17.81 -3.74 -0.39
C TRP A 4 16.57 -3.16 -1.04
N ILE A 5 15.62 -2.70 -0.23
CA ILE A 5 14.59 -1.77 -0.69
C ILE A 5 15.14 -0.38 -0.43
N LEU A 6 15.25 0.43 -1.48
CA LEU A 6 15.60 1.83 -1.32
C LEU A 6 14.44 2.53 -0.61
N PRO A 7 14.71 3.34 0.44
CA PRO A 7 13.67 4.13 1.07
C PRO A 7 12.98 4.98 0.00
N ASP A 8 11.65 5.02 0.05
CA ASP A 8 10.86 5.87 -0.84
C ASP A 8 11.19 7.33 -0.48
N VAL A 9 12.13 7.91 -1.23
CA VAL A 9 12.47 9.32 -1.08
C VAL A 9 11.22 10.07 -1.54
N ILE A 10 10.58 10.79 -0.61
CA ILE A 10 9.40 11.61 -0.90
C ILE A 10 9.76 12.56 -2.03
N HIS A 11 9.27 12.24 -3.23
CA HIS A 11 9.22 13.19 -4.32
C HIS A 11 7.86 13.84 -4.24
N GLU A 12 7.79 15.03 -3.65
CA GLU A 12 6.58 15.83 -3.82
C GLU A 12 6.52 16.31 -5.27
N PHE A 13 5.43 15.97 -5.95
CA PHE A 13 5.13 16.47 -7.28
C PHE A 13 4.75 17.95 -7.19
N GLN A 14 5.75 18.82 -7.14
CA GLN A 14 5.55 20.27 -7.14
C GLN A 14 6.54 20.99 -8.05
N ASN A 15 6.09 22.10 -8.63
CA ASN A 15 6.89 22.94 -9.51
C ASN A 15 8.10 23.61 -8.80
N LYS A 16 8.18 23.54 -7.47
CA LYS A 16 9.29 24.05 -6.67
C LYS A 16 9.61 23.04 -5.55
N CYS A 17 10.65 22.22 -5.72
CA CYS A 17 11.08 21.29 -4.68
C CYS A 17 11.91 22.03 -3.61
N SER A 18 11.46 22.01 -2.36
CA SER A 18 12.26 22.43 -1.20
C SER A 18 12.60 21.27 -0.24
N ILE A 19 12.17 20.04 -0.54
CA ILE A 19 12.14 18.93 0.44
C ILE A 19 12.87 17.66 -0.07
N CYS A 20 13.21 17.57 -1.35
CA CYS A 20 13.90 16.42 -1.96
C CYS A 20 15.41 16.67 -2.16
N PRO A 21 16.28 15.65 -2.03
CA PRO A 21 17.73 15.76 -2.24
C PRO A 21 18.15 15.78 -3.73
N CYS A 22 17.18 15.89 -4.64
CA CYS A 22 17.36 15.76 -6.08
C CYS A 22 17.83 17.09 -6.70
N THR A 23 18.66 17.02 -7.74
CA THR A 23 19.03 18.22 -8.52
C THR A 23 17.89 18.63 -9.45
N TYR A 24 17.75 19.93 -9.74
CA TYR A 24 16.63 20.48 -10.54
C TYR A 24 16.42 19.76 -11.89
N ASN A 25 17.52 19.43 -12.54
CA ASN A 25 17.63 18.73 -13.82
C ASN A 25 17.30 17.22 -13.74
N GLN A 26 17.05 16.68 -12.56
CA GLN A 26 16.49 15.34 -12.35
C GLN A 26 14.97 15.37 -12.18
N HIS A 27 14.36 16.56 -12.15
CA HIS A 27 12.91 16.70 -12.10
C HIS A 27 12.30 16.76 -13.50
N ILE A 28 11.17 16.09 -13.65
CA ILE A 28 10.26 16.27 -14.78
C ILE A 28 9.16 17.20 -14.27
N ALA A 29 9.01 18.38 -14.86
CA ALA A 29 7.89 19.26 -14.55
C ALA A 29 6.61 18.56 -15.02
N ILE A 30 5.73 18.25 -14.06
CA ILE A 30 4.47 17.59 -14.34
C ILE A 30 3.36 18.63 -14.25
N ASP A 31 2.85 19.05 -15.40
CA ASP A 31 1.75 20.01 -15.52
C ASP A 31 0.47 19.28 -15.97
N TYR A 32 0.04 18.29 -15.18
CA TYR A 32 -1.27 17.67 -15.35
C TYR A 32 -2.08 17.74 -14.05
N ILE A 33 -3.34 18.10 -14.18
CA ILE A 33 -4.33 17.93 -13.12
C ILE A 33 -4.94 16.54 -13.31
N LEU A 34 -4.81 15.68 -12.31
CA LEU A 34 -5.40 14.34 -12.29
C LEU A 34 -6.92 14.47 -12.16
N ILE A 35 -7.62 14.52 -13.30
CA ILE A 35 -9.09 14.56 -13.36
C ILE A 35 -9.57 13.30 -14.06
N TYR A 36 -10.16 12.39 -13.28
CA TYR A 36 -10.79 11.19 -13.84
C TYR A 36 -12.09 11.58 -14.56
N LYS A 37 -12.32 10.98 -15.73
CA LYS A 37 -13.56 11.13 -16.50
C LYS A 37 -14.17 9.75 -16.75
N ILE A 38 -15.49 9.66 -16.66
CA ILE A 38 -16.22 8.42 -17.00
C ILE A 38 -16.03 8.16 -18.50
N ILE A 39 -15.48 6.99 -18.84
CA ILE A 39 -15.43 6.52 -20.22
C ILE A 39 -16.67 5.65 -20.45
N ASN A 40 -17.64 6.17 -21.20
CA ASN A 40 -18.95 5.53 -21.43
C ASN A 40 -18.90 4.21 -22.24
N ASN A 41 -17.72 3.69 -22.57
CA ASN A 41 -17.50 2.51 -23.40
C ASN A 41 -16.66 1.42 -22.70
N SER A 42 -16.96 1.09 -21.43
CA SER A 42 -16.42 -0.11 -20.79
C SER A 42 -17.31 -1.33 -21.07
N SER A 43 -17.57 -1.64 -22.33
CA SER A 43 -18.53 -2.68 -22.76
C SER A 43 -18.10 -4.13 -22.46
N ASN A 44 -17.21 -4.38 -21.51
CA ASN A 44 -16.78 -5.72 -21.09
C ASN A 44 -16.22 -5.76 -19.65
N TYR A 45 -16.71 -4.90 -18.75
CA TYR A 45 -16.15 -4.86 -17.39
C TYR A 45 -16.69 -6.01 -16.53
N LYS A 46 -15.85 -7.03 -16.31
CA LYS A 46 -16.14 -8.10 -15.34
C LYS A 46 -15.71 -7.63 -13.96
N GLU A 47 -16.57 -6.83 -13.33
CA GLU A 47 -16.39 -6.29 -11.97
C GLU A 47 -15.86 -7.34 -10.98
N ASN A 48 -16.42 -8.56 -11.00
CA ASN A 48 -15.97 -9.67 -10.17
C ASN A 48 -14.51 -10.11 -10.43
N GLU A 49 -14.03 -10.07 -11.67
CA GLU A 49 -12.63 -10.42 -11.98
C GLU A 49 -11.69 -9.35 -11.43
N MET A 50 -12.05 -8.07 -11.53
CA MET A 50 -11.24 -6.98 -10.99
C MET A 50 -11.20 -7.03 -9.45
N THR A 51 -12.32 -7.25 -8.79
CA THR A 51 -12.39 -7.43 -7.34
C THR A 51 -11.51 -8.59 -6.88
N ASN A 52 -11.52 -9.71 -7.60
CA ASN A 52 -10.68 -10.85 -7.29
C ASN A 52 -9.18 -10.54 -7.46
N LEU A 53 -8.80 -9.83 -8.54
CA LEU A 53 -7.41 -9.41 -8.76
C LEU A 53 -6.93 -8.46 -7.66
N LEU A 54 -7.76 -7.50 -7.26
CA LEU A 54 -7.44 -6.59 -6.15
C LEU A 54 -7.24 -7.34 -4.84
N ASN A 55 -8.07 -8.33 -4.54
CA ASN A 55 -7.90 -9.16 -3.35
C ASN A 55 -6.60 -9.98 -3.38
N GLN A 56 -6.26 -10.57 -4.53
CA GLN A 56 -5.00 -11.30 -4.70
C GLN A 56 -3.79 -10.38 -4.52
N LEU A 57 -3.84 -9.18 -5.11
CA LEU A 57 -2.79 -8.18 -4.97
C LEU A 57 -2.63 -7.73 -3.51
N ASN A 58 -3.74 -7.55 -2.79
CA ASN A 58 -3.71 -7.22 -1.36
C ASN A 58 -3.00 -8.30 -0.56
N ILE A 59 -3.39 -9.58 -0.73
CA ILE A 59 -2.75 -10.73 -0.07
C ILE A 59 -1.24 -10.76 -0.35
N ALA A 60 -0.85 -10.69 -1.62
CA ALA A 60 0.56 -10.71 -2.00
C ALA A 60 1.35 -9.53 -1.40
N SER A 61 0.74 -8.34 -1.34
CA SER A 61 1.36 -7.16 -0.73
C SER A 61 1.59 -7.36 0.77
N VAL A 62 0.61 -7.91 1.49
CA VAL A 62 0.73 -8.18 2.92
C VAL A 62 1.80 -9.24 3.19
N GLU A 63 1.81 -10.34 2.44
CA GLU A 63 2.81 -11.41 2.60
C GLU A 63 4.22 -10.88 2.37
N PHE A 64 4.40 -10.06 1.34
CA PHE A 64 5.69 -9.47 1.03
C PHE A 64 6.12 -8.42 2.05
N ALA A 65 5.21 -7.54 2.49
CA ALA A 65 5.48 -6.59 3.57
C ALA A 65 5.89 -7.31 4.86
N TYR A 66 5.18 -8.38 5.21
CA TYR A 66 5.50 -9.21 6.35
C TYR A 66 6.90 -9.83 6.24
N PHE A 67 7.25 -10.38 5.07
CA PHE A 67 8.59 -10.90 4.79
C PHE A 67 9.67 -9.83 5.01
N LEU A 68 9.45 -8.62 4.52
CA LEU A 68 10.43 -7.53 4.64
C LEU A 68 10.65 -7.11 6.09
N ILE A 69 9.56 -6.97 6.85
CA ILE A 69 9.61 -6.58 8.26
C ILE A 69 10.35 -7.64 9.10
N ASN A 70 10.00 -8.92 8.92
CA ASN A 70 10.43 -9.98 9.83
C ASN A 70 11.71 -10.70 9.39
N ILE A 71 11.90 -10.91 8.09
CA ILE A 71 13.00 -11.74 7.56
C ILE A 71 14.15 -10.88 7.06
N ALA A 72 13.86 -9.76 6.40
CA ALA A 72 14.91 -8.89 5.88
C ALA A 72 15.52 -7.96 6.95
N HIS A 73 15.02 -8.00 8.20
CA HIS A 73 15.35 -7.05 9.26
C HIS A 73 15.30 -5.58 8.79
N SER A 74 14.42 -5.30 7.83
CA SER A 74 14.18 -3.96 7.30
C SER A 74 13.46 -3.16 8.37
N THR A 75 14.23 -2.66 9.33
CA THR A 75 13.76 -1.76 10.38
C THR A 75 13.32 -0.47 9.71
N THR A 76 12.02 -0.29 9.54
CA THR A 76 11.20 0.52 10.47
C THR A 76 9.79 0.74 9.96
N GLU A 77 9.51 0.55 8.67
CA GLU A 77 8.24 1.00 8.08
C GLU A 77 7.74 0.03 7.01
N ASP A 78 6.46 -0.30 7.06
CA ASP A 78 5.77 -1.08 6.04
C ASP A 78 5.59 -0.20 4.78
N PRO A 79 6.34 -0.46 3.69
CA PRO A 79 6.34 0.42 2.52
C PRO A 79 5.00 0.38 1.77
N PHE A 80 4.26 -0.74 1.85
CA PHE A 80 2.96 -0.88 1.22
C PHE A 80 1.91 -0.08 1.97
N LEU A 81 1.93 -0.14 3.31
CA LEU A 81 1.07 0.67 4.14
C LEU A 81 1.33 2.17 3.92
N GLN A 82 2.59 2.59 3.83
CA GLN A 82 2.95 3.98 3.56
C GLN A 82 2.45 4.44 2.19
N GLY A 83 2.69 3.66 1.13
CA GLY A 83 2.21 3.97 -0.21
C GLY A 83 0.69 4.08 -0.27
N LEU A 84 -0.04 3.17 0.40
CA LEU A 84 -1.50 3.19 0.46
C LEU A 84 -2.03 4.42 1.22
N LEU A 85 -1.44 4.76 2.37
CA LEU A 85 -1.80 5.94 3.13
C LEU A 85 -1.54 7.24 2.35
N ARG A 86 -0.42 7.30 1.62
CA ARG A 86 -0.11 8.42 0.73
C ARG A 86 -1.17 8.58 -0.35
N MET A 87 -1.51 7.50 -1.04
CA MET A 87 -2.52 7.51 -2.11
C MET A 87 -3.88 8.00 -1.59
N ILE A 88 -4.32 7.51 -0.44
CA ILE A 88 -5.56 7.97 0.21
C ILE A 88 -5.50 9.47 0.51
N ASN A 89 -4.37 9.95 1.05
CA ASN A 89 -4.21 11.36 1.39
C ASN A 89 -4.23 12.26 0.16
N GLU A 90 -3.50 11.90 -0.90
CA GLU A 90 -3.47 12.64 -2.16
C GLU A 90 -4.86 12.73 -2.79
N GLU A 91 -5.59 11.62 -2.87
CA GLU A 91 -6.95 11.59 -3.41
C GLU A 91 -7.94 12.41 -2.55
N LYS A 92 -7.78 12.41 -1.22
CA LYS A 92 -8.55 13.29 -0.33
C LYS A 92 -8.28 14.77 -0.59
N GLN A 93 -7.04 15.17 -0.87
CA GLN A 93 -6.73 16.56 -1.20
C GLN A 93 -7.43 16.98 -2.50
N ILE A 94 -7.44 16.12 -3.52
CA ILE A 94 -8.17 16.39 -4.78
C ILE A 94 -9.67 16.62 -4.51
N CYS A 95 -10.29 15.81 -3.65
CA CYS A 95 -11.69 15.99 -3.25
C CYS A 95 -11.96 17.30 -2.51
N ILE A 96 -11.00 17.79 -1.71
CA ILE A 96 -11.10 19.09 -1.01
C ILE A 96 -11.06 20.25 -2.01
N GLU A 97 -10.15 20.19 -2.98
CA GLU A 97 -9.96 21.22 -4.01
C GLU A 97 -11.11 21.23 -5.05
N GLN A 98 -11.69 20.07 -5.34
CA GLN A 98 -12.73 19.87 -6.35
C GLN A 98 -13.99 19.22 -5.75
N LYS A 99 -14.82 20.04 -5.09
CA LYS A 99 -16.03 19.60 -4.34
C LYS A 99 -17.04 18.75 -5.13
N THR A 100 -17.02 18.75 -6.46
CA THR A 100 -17.96 18.01 -7.32
C THR A 100 -17.36 16.72 -7.89
N ASN A 101 -16.19 16.29 -7.43
CA ASN A 101 -15.51 15.14 -8.00
C ASN A 101 -15.98 13.81 -7.38
N HIS A 102 -17.15 13.35 -7.82
CA HIS A 102 -17.78 12.11 -7.34
C HIS A 102 -16.91 10.86 -7.54
N LEU A 103 -16.04 10.84 -8.56
CA LEU A 103 -15.19 9.68 -8.84
C LEU A 103 -14.03 9.57 -7.86
N ASN A 104 -13.35 10.67 -7.54
CA ASN A 104 -12.29 10.67 -6.53
C ASN A 104 -12.86 10.32 -5.15
N LEU A 105 -14.08 10.74 -4.83
CA LEU A 105 -14.76 10.32 -3.59
C LEU A 105 -14.97 8.79 -3.54
N GLN A 106 -15.51 8.20 -4.62
CA GLN A 106 -15.66 6.75 -4.71
C GLN A 106 -14.31 6.02 -4.63
N LEU A 107 -13.27 6.56 -5.26
CA LEU A 107 -11.92 6.00 -5.19
C LEU A 107 -11.37 6.03 -3.76
N VAL A 108 -11.55 7.14 -3.03
CA VAL A 108 -11.17 7.24 -1.61
C VAL A 108 -11.87 6.17 -0.77
N GLU A 109 -13.19 5.97 -0.95
CA GLU A 109 -13.94 4.94 -0.23
C GLU A 109 -13.39 3.53 -0.48
N GLU A 110 -13.05 3.19 -1.74
CA GLU A 110 -12.47 1.90 -2.08
C GLU A 110 -11.05 1.72 -1.54
N LEU A 111 -10.23 2.78 -1.57
CA LEU A 111 -8.88 2.74 -0.99
C LEU A 111 -8.92 2.59 0.54
N GLU A 112 -9.89 3.19 1.23
CA GLU A 112 -10.08 3.01 2.66
C GLU A 112 -10.52 1.59 3.01
N LYS A 113 -11.40 0.97 2.21
CA LYS A 113 -11.75 -0.46 2.36
C LYS A 113 -10.52 -1.34 2.16
N LEU A 114 -9.70 -1.04 1.15
CA LEU A 114 -8.45 -1.75 0.88
C LEU A 114 -7.48 -1.66 2.08
N LEU A 115 -7.38 -0.49 2.71
CA LEU A 115 -6.56 -0.26 3.90
C LEU A 115 -7.03 -1.08 5.10
N VAL A 116 -8.34 -1.19 5.32
CA VAL A 116 -8.90 -2.04 6.38
C VAL A 116 -8.55 -3.50 6.12
N ASN A 117 -8.82 -4.00 4.91
CA ASN A 117 -8.50 -5.38 4.53
C ASN A 117 -7.01 -5.70 4.69
N TYR A 118 -6.14 -4.78 4.26
CA TYR A 118 -4.69 -4.92 4.42
C TYR A 118 -4.28 -5.10 5.89
N LYS A 119 -4.79 -4.25 6.79
CA LYS A 119 -4.51 -4.34 8.23
C LYS A 119 -5.03 -5.62 8.86
N GLU A 120 -6.24 -6.04 8.48
CA GLU A 120 -6.82 -7.30 8.97
C GLU A 120 -5.98 -8.51 8.55
N GLN A 121 -5.51 -8.55 7.31
CA GLN A 121 -4.67 -9.63 6.82
C GLN A 121 -3.28 -9.64 7.46
N MET A 122 -2.68 -8.46 7.66
CA MET A 122 -1.39 -8.34 8.36
C MET A 122 -1.49 -8.88 9.79
N ASN A 123 -2.55 -8.51 10.52
CA ASN A 123 -2.81 -9.02 11.87
C ASN A 123 -3.01 -10.54 11.86
N LYS A 124 -3.77 -11.09 10.90
CA LYS A 124 -3.97 -12.55 10.78
C LYS A 124 -2.65 -13.28 10.58
N ILE A 125 -1.78 -12.78 9.70
CA ILE A 125 -0.46 -13.39 9.48
C ILE A 125 0.39 -13.33 10.75
N GLN A 126 0.44 -12.18 11.42
CA GLN A 126 1.17 -12.03 12.70
C GLN A 126 0.69 -13.03 13.76
N MET A 127 -0.63 -13.11 14.00
CA MET A 127 -1.20 -14.03 14.98
C MET A 127 -0.89 -15.50 14.65
N ASN A 128 -1.02 -15.89 13.37
CA ASN A 128 -0.72 -17.25 12.94
C ASN A 128 0.76 -17.61 13.16
N GLN A 129 1.68 -16.66 12.96
CA GLN A 129 3.10 -16.88 13.21
C GLN A 129 3.41 -17.04 14.70
N GLU A 130 2.84 -16.18 15.55
CA GLU A 130 2.98 -16.27 17.01
C GLU A 130 2.47 -17.61 17.54
N GLN A 131 1.31 -18.07 17.05
CA GLN A 131 0.75 -19.37 17.42
C GLN A 131 1.66 -20.53 16.98
N ASN A 132 2.17 -20.50 15.75
CA ASN A 132 3.10 -21.53 15.26
C ASN A 132 4.39 -21.59 16.10
N ILE A 133 4.93 -20.43 16.49
CA ILE A 133 6.12 -20.36 17.36
C ILE A 133 5.81 -20.97 18.73
N LEU A 134 4.65 -20.64 19.31
CA LEU A 134 4.21 -21.17 20.60
C LEU A 134 4.10 -22.70 20.57
N GLU A 135 3.50 -23.26 19.50
CA GLU A 135 3.38 -24.71 19.31
C GLU A 135 4.75 -25.39 19.23
N ILE A 136 5.69 -24.83 18.46
CA ILE A 136 7.07 -25.33 18.36
C ILE A 136 7.77 -25.32 19.73
N VAL A 137 7.61 -24.24 20.50
CA VAL A 137 8.21 -24.13 21.85
C VAL A 137 7.60 -25.16 22.79
N CYS A 138 6.28 -25.31 22.79
CA CYS A 138 5.57 -26.30 23.60
C CYS A 138 6.03 -27.73 23.30
N GLU A 139 6.18 -28.09 22.02
CA GLU A 139 6.70 -29.41 21.63
C GLU A 139 8.14 -29.62 22.11
N LYS A 140 9.01 -28.61 21.99
CA LYS A 140 10.39 -28.69 22.50
C LYS A 140 10.44 -28.87 24.02
N VAL A 141 9.59 -28.17 24.77
CA VAL A 141 9.52 -28.32 26.24
C VAL A 141 9.09 -29.75 26.61
N LYS A 142 8.09 -30.31 25.93
CA LYS A 142 7.66 -31.70 26.15
C LYS A 142 8.75 -32.73 25.87
N THR A 143 9.66 -32.48 24.93
CA THR A 143 10.77 -33.38 24.64
C THR A 143 11.92 -33.31 25.65
N ILE A 144 11.96 -32.29 26.50
CA ILE A 144 13.01 -32.08 27.52
C ILE A 144 12.55 -32.57 28.91
N CYS A 145 11.24 -32.64 29.15
CA CYS A 145 10.63 -33.18 30.38
C CYS A 145 10.37 -34.69 30.28
#